data_AF-A0A5J9VUI6-F1
#
_entry.id   AF-A0A5J9VUI6-F1
#
_cell.length_a   1.000
_cell.length_b   1.000
_cell.length_c   1.000
_cell.angle_alpha   90.00
_cell.angle_beta   90.00
_cell.angle_gamma   90.00
#
_symmetry.space_group_name_H-M   'P 1'
#
loop_
_entity.id
_entity.type
_entity.pdbx_description
1 polymer ?
#
loop_
_entity_poly.entity_id
_entity_poly.type
_entity_poly.pdbx_seq_one_letter_code
_entity_poly.pdbx_strand_id
1 'polypeptide(L)'
;MESIGDAVTGVRRRLRVLFFPLPYQGHINPMFQLAGLLHARGFAVTVFHTRFHAPDPSRHPADYDFVPVPGVAAAADGVDSDDTAHATLERILAMNLACEAPFRDRLAALLEEEDDEVACLVADAATRSF
;
A
#
# COMPACT_ATOMS: atom_id res chain seq x y z
N MET A 1 2.58 -21.43 -50.20
CA MET A 1 2.75 -20.01 -49.83
C MET A 1 2.18 -19.88 -48.44
N GLU A 2 3.03 -20.06 -47.43
CA GLU A 2 2.67 -20.02 -46.02
C GLU A 2 2.29 -18.59 -45.65
N SER A 3 1.08 -18.41 -45.09
CA SER A 3 0.66 -17.14 -44.50
C SER A 3 1.27 -17.05 -43.11
N ILE A 4 2.19 -16.11 -42.95
CA ILE A 4 2.83 -15.72 -41.69
C ILE A 4 1.72 -15.33 -40.71
N GLY A 5 1.66 -16.03 -39.58
CA GLY A 5 0.77 -15.67 -38.47
C GLY A 5 1.26 -14.38 -37.82
N ASP A 6 0.37 -13.41 -37.70
CA ASP A 6 0.59 -12.21 -36.91
C ASP A 6 0.89 -12.61 -35.46
N ALA A 7 2.14 -12.42 -35.05
CA ALA A 7 2.51 -12.46 -33.65
C ALA A 7 1.87 -11.24 -32.97
N VAL A 8 0.70 -11.45 -32.35
CA VAL A 8 0.15 -10.51 -31.38
C VAL A 8 1.18 -10.40 -30.25
N THR A 9 1.99 -9.34 -30.28
CA THR A 9 2.80 -8.93 -29.14
C THR A 9 1.85 -8.40 -28.07
N GLY A 10 1.17 -9.32 -27.38
CA GLY A 10 0.40 -8.97 -26.19
C GLY A 10 1.37 -8.39 -25.18
N VAL A 11 1.20 -7.11 -24.84
CA VAL A 11 1.85 -6.51 -23.67
C VAL A 11 1.49 -7.43 -22.50
N ARG A 12 2.46 -8.17 -21.97
CA ARG A 12 2.23 -8.94 -20.76
C ARG A 12 2.06 -7.94 -19.63
N ARG A 13 0.82 -7.83 -19.16
CA ARG A 13 0.46 -7.05 -17.97
C ARG A 13 1.31 -7.50 -16.79
N ARG A 14 1.80 -6.55 -16.01
CA ARG A 14 2.65 -6.83 -14.86
C ARG A 14 1.75 -7.29 -13.73
N LEU A 15 2.14 -8.37 -13.05
CA LEU A 15 1.45 -8.77 -11.83
C LEU A 15 1.69 -7.69 -10.76
N ARG A 16 0.64 -7.23 -10.10
CA ARG A 16 0.72 -6.13 -9.14
C ARG A 16 0.84 -6.64 -7.71
N VAL A 17 1.74 -6.06 -6.93
CA VAL A 17 1.83 -6.31 -5.48
C VAL A 17 1.37 -5.07 -4.74
N LEU A 18 0.45 -5.28 -3.81
CA LEU A 18 -0.12 -4.22 -2.97
C LEU A 18 0.64 -4.15 -1.65
N PHE A 19 0.87 -2.95 -1.15
CA PHE A 19 1.52 -2.70 0.13
C PHE A 19 0.62 -1.85 1.02
N PHE A 20 0.50 -2.21 2.30
CA PHE A 20 -0.11 -1.37 3.32
C PHE A 20 0.79 -1.28 4.56
N PRO A 21 1.82 -0.40 4.54
CA PRO A 21 2.71 -0.21 5.67
C PRO A 21 2.01 0.52 6.82
N LEU A 22 2.37 0.17 8.05
CA LEU A 22 2.09 0.98 9.22
C LEU A 22 2.84 2.32 9.08
N PRO A 23 2.20 3.48 9.35
CA PRO A 23 2.75 4.80 9.06
C PRO A 23 3.83 5.27 10.07
N TYR A 24 4.85 4.46 10.29
CA TYR A 24 6.03 4.78 11.08
C TYR A 24 7.29 4.40 10.31
N GLN A 25 8.35 5.20 10.46
CA GLN A 25 9.58 5.05 9.67
C GLN A 25 10.22 3.66 9.76
N GLY A 26 10.13 3.00 10.92
CA GLY A 26 10.62 1.63 11.12
C GLY A 26 9.87 0.56 10.32
N HIS A 27 8.69 0.88 9.78
CA HIS A 27 7.84 -0.01 8.97
C HIS A 27 7.80 0.45 7.50
N ILE A 28 7.65 1.76 7.28
CA ILE A 28 7.60 2.37 5.94
C ILE A 28 8.87 2.05 5.13
N ASN A 29 10.05 2.27 5.70
CA ASN A 29 11.30 2.12 4.94
C ASN A 29 11.55 0.66 4.52
N PRO A 30 11.44 -0.35 5.40
CA PRO A 30 11.52 -1.76 4.99
C PRO A 30 10.50 -2.16 3.93
N MET A 31 9.26 -1.65 4.02
CA MET A 31 8.22 -1.93 3.02
C MET A 31 8.58 -1.37 1.64
N PHE A 32 9.15 -0.16 1.56
CA PHE A 32 9.64 0.38 0.28
C PHE A 32 10.90 -0.33 -0.23
N GLN A 33 11.78 -0.81 0.66
CA GLN A 33 12.92 -1.64 0.24
C GLN A 33 12.44 -2.95 -0.40
N LEU A 34 11.44 -3.61 0.21
CA LEU A 34 10.81 -4.80 -0.35
C LEU A 34 10.10 -4.50 -1.68
N ALA A 35 9.33 -3.41 -1.74
CA ALA A 35 8.67 -2.96 -2.96
C ALA A 35 9.67 -2.74 -4.10
N GLY A 36 10.83 -2.11 -3.82
CA GLY A 36 11.90 -1.92 -4.79
C GLY A 36 12.45 -3.24 -5.34
N LEU A 37 12.63 -4.25 -4.47
CA LEU A 37 13.11 -5.58 -4.87
C LEU A 37 12.10 -6.35 -5.72
N LEU A 38 10.80 -6.18 -5.48
CA LEU A 38 9.74 -6.78 -6.30
C LEU A 38 9.58 -6.03 -7.63
N HIS A 39 9.62 -4.70 -7.59
CA HIS A 39 9.57 -3.88 -8.80
C HIS A 39 10.71 -4.21 -9.76
N ALA A 40 11.94 -4.35 -9.26
CA ALA A 40 13.10 -4.78 -10.04
C ALA A 40 12.95 -6.19 -10.66
N ARG A 41 12.01 -7.02 -10.16
CA ARG A 41 11.65 -8.34 -10.71
C ARG A 41 10.47 -8.29 -11.69
N GLY A 42 9.97 -7.10 -12.01
CA GLY A 42 8.92 -6.91 -13.00
C GLY A 42 7.50 -6.79 -12.43
N PHE A 43 7.32 -6.78 -11.10
CA PHE A 43 6.00 -6.54 -10.50
C PHE A 43 5.61 -5.06 -10.54
N ALA A 44 4.37 -4.75 -10.85
CA ALA A 44 3.82 -3.42 -10.58
C ALA A 44 3.63 -3.25 -9.07
N VAL A 45 3.72 -2.01 -8.58
CA VAL A 45 3.65 -1.72 -7.14
C VAL A 45 2.57 -0.67 -6.90
N THR A 46 1.68 -1.00 -5.96
CA THR A 46 0.75 -0.04 -5.41
C THR A 46 0.90 0.01 -3.90
N VAL A 47 1.00 1.22 -3.35
CA VAL A 47 1.15 1.45 -1.92
C VAL A 47 -0.09 2.18 -1.40
N PHE A 48 -0.91 1.45 -0.65
CA PHE A 48 -1.93 2.05 0.18
C PHE A 48 -1.25 2.74 1.36
N HIS A 49 -1.67 3.96 1.70
CA HIS A 49 -1.09 4.66 2.83
C HIS A 49 -2.11 5.52 3.54
N THR A 50 -1.93 5.72 4.85
CA THR A 50 -2.72 6.71 5.58
C THR A 50 -2.21 8.13 5.28
N ARG A 51 -2.96 9.15 5.69
CA ARG A 51 -2.50 10.56 5.63
C ARG A 51 -1.44 10.87 6.69
N PHE A 52 -1.43 10.12 7.78
CA PHE A 52 -0.43 10.25 8.83
C PHE A 52 0.90 9.69 8.32
N HIS A 53 1.96 10.51 8.31
CA HIS A 53 3.26 10.18 7.69
C HIS A 53 3.13 9.60 6.27
N ALA A 54 2.27 10.20 5.44
CA ALA A 54 2.14 9.81 4.04
C ALA A 54 3.53 9.85 3.35
N PRO A 55 3.87 8.82 2.55
CA PRO A 55 5.09 8.83 1.75
C PRO A 55 5.02 9.94 0.71
N ASP A 56 6.19 10.45 0.31
CA ASP A 56 6.32 11.41 -0.78
C ASP A 56 6.54 10.65 -2.10
N PRO A 57 5.54 10.60 -3.01
CA PRO A 57 5.64 9.83 -4.25
C PRO A 57 6.82 10.25 -5.13
N SER A 58 7.27 11.50 -5.04
CA SER A 58 8.39 12.02 -5.86
C SER A 58 9.74 11.36 -5.52
N ARG A 59 9.82 10.66 -4.39
CA ARG A 59 11.03 9.95 -3.93
C ARG A 59 11.05 8.46 -4.32
N HIS A 60 10.08 8.02 -5.11
CA HIS A 60 9.91 6.63 -5.54
C HIS A 60 9.86 6.53 -7.08
N PRO A 61 9.97 5.32 -7.66
CA PRO A 61 9.81 5.16 -9.11
C PRO A 61 8.48 5.74 -9.60
N ALA A 62 8.51 6.38 -10.77
CA ALA A 62 7.35 7.12 -11.30
C ALA A 62 6.15 6.22 -11.65
N ASP A 63 6.38 4.92 -11.80
CA ASP A 63 5.37 3.89 -12.07
C ASP A 63 4.87 3.18 -10.80
N TYR A 64 5.11 3.75 -9.62
CA TYR A 64 4.44 3.34 -8.38
C TYR A 64 3.11 4.08 -8.25
N ASP A 65 2.06 3.33 -7.91
CA ASP A 65 0.77 3.92 -7.56
C ASP A 65 0.69 4.15 -6.05
N PHE A 66 0.23 5.32 -5.63
CA PHE A 66 0.02 5.67 -4.22
C PHE A 66 -1.46 5.91 -3.97
N VAL A 67 -2.07 5.06 -3.15
CA VAL A 67 -3.51 5.10 -2.88
C VAL A 67 -3.73 5.59 -1.44
N PRO A 68 -4.21 6.83 -1.24
CA PRO A 68 -4.51 7.31 0.09
C PRO A 68 -5.75 6.60 0.64
N VAL A 69 -5.60 5.97 1.80
CA VAL A 69 -6.69 5.43 2.60
C VAL A 69 -7.17 6.53 3.54
N PRO A 70 -8.43 6.97 3.43
CA PRO A 70 -9.02 7.90 4.38
C PRO A 70 -9.08 7.26 5.78
N GLY A 71 -8.08 7.53 6.61
CA GLY A 71 -8.06 7.14 8.03
C GLY A 71 -8.40 8.30 8.94
N VAL A 72 -8.27 8.11 10.27
CA VAL A 72 -8.34 9.25 11.19
C VAL A 72 -7.27 10.25 10.79
N ALA A 73 -7.68 11.47 10.43
CA ALA A 73 -6.78 12.61 10.39
C ALA A 73 -6.28 12.80 11.81
N ALA A 74 -5.04 12.38 12.07
CA ALA A 74 -4.34 12.60 13.33
C ALA A 74 -5.28 12.61 14.56
N ALA A 75 -5.96 11.50 14.88
CA ALA A 75 -6.49 11.38 16.23
C ALA A 75 -5.30 11.21 17.16
N ALA A 76 -4.75 12.34 17.61
CA ALA A 76 -4.12 12.56 18.90
C ALA A 76 -3.63 14.01 18.99
N ASP A 77 -4.50 15.00 18.79
CA ASP A 77 -4.39 16.16 19.68
C ASP A 77 -4.95 15.69 21.02
N GLY A 78 -4.07 15.16 21.89
CA GLY A 78 -4.43 14.83 23.28
C GLY A 78 -4.21 13.39 23.74
N VAL A 79 -3.10 12.75 23.40
CA VAL A 79 -2.61 11.65 24.26
C VAL A 79 -1.59 12.23 25.23
N ASP A 80 -2.08 12.86 26.29
CA ASP A 80 -1.29 13.31 27.44
C ASP A 80 -0.87 12.09 28.29
N SER A 81 -0.11 11.17 27.71
CA SER A 81 0.55 10.11 28.49
C SER A 81 2.05 10.29 28.42
N ASP A 82 2.69 10.41 29.59
CA ASP A 82 4.15 10.47 29.74
C ASP A 82 4.85 9.19 29.21
N ASP A 83 4.08 8.11 29.04
CA ASP A 83 4.51 6.87 28.38
C ASP A 83 4.27 6.92 26.86
N THR A 84 5.35 7.19 26.12
CA THR A 84 5.34 7.26 24.64
C THR A 84 5.00 5.92 23.98
N ALA A 85 5.32 4.78 24.61
CA ALA A 85 5.04 3.47 24.02
C ALA A 85 3.54 3.14 24.07
N HIS A 86 2.91 3.43 25.21
CA HIS A 86 1.46 3.28 25.37
C HIS A 86 0.69 4.19 24.39
N ALA A 87 1.07 5.47 24.29
CA ALA A 87 0.48 6.40 23.32
C ALA A 87 0.60 5.91 21.86
N THR A 88 1.75 5.33 21.53
CA THR A 88 2.00 4.79 20.18
C THR A 88 1.10 3.59 19.89
N LEU A 89 0.92 2.69 20.86
CA LEU A 89 0.03 1.53 20.71
C LEU A 89 -1.43 1.95 20.56
N GLU A 90 -1.92 2.85 21.42
CA GLU A 90 -3.29 3.40 21.32
C GLU A 90 -3.56 4.02 19.95
N ARG A 91 -2.58 4.78 19.43
CA ARG A 91 -2.69 5.38 18.10
C ARG A 91 -2.70 4.34 16.97
N ILE A 92 -1.92 3.28 17.08
CA ILE A 92 -1.96 2.16 16.12
C ILE A 92 -3.35 1.50 16.13
N LEU A 93 -3.91 1.25 17.31
CA LEU A 93 -5.25 0.66 17.45
C LEU A 93 -6.35 1.57 16.87
N ALA A 94 -6.30 2.87 17.18
CA ALA A 94 -7.25 3.84 16.64
C ALA A 94 -7.17 3.95 15.10
N MET A 95 -5.96 3.96 14.55
CA MET A 95 -5.76 3.93 13.10
C MET A 95 -6.31 2.67 12.46
N ASN A 96 -6.04 1.49 13.03
CA ASN A 96 -6.57 0.23 12.51
C ASN A 96 -8.10 0.25 12.44
N LEU A 97 -8.75 0.67 13.53
CA LEU A 97 -10.21 0.73 13.60
C LEU A 97 -10.78 1.67 12.53
N ALA A 98 -10.19 2.84 12.36
CA ALA A 98 -10.70 3.83 11.42
C ALA A 98 -10.34 3.57 9.96
N CYS A 99 -9.24 2.86 9.70
CA CYS A 99 -8.81 2.56 8.34
C CYS A 99 -9.44 1.28 7.79
N GLU A 100 -10.03 0.42 8.62
CA GLU A 100 -10.54 -0.87 8.16
C GLU A 100 -11.55 -0.75 7.00
N ALA A 101 -12.69 -0.09 7.22
CA ALA A 101 -13.71 0.05 6.16
C ALA A 101 -13.18 0.86 4.96
N PRO A 102 -12.54 2.03 5.15
CA PRO A 102 -11.98 2.79 4.03
C PRO A 102 -10.90 2.04 3.24
N PHE A 103 -10.10 1.19 3.89
CA PHE A 103 -9.12 0.35 3.21
C PHE A 103 -9.82 -0.71 2.35
N ARG A 104 -10.82 -1.40 2.90
CA ARG A 104 -11.60 -2.39 2.15
C ARG A 104 -12.30 -1.78 0.94
N ASP A 105 -12.90 -0.60 1.10
CA ASP A 105 -13.56 0.11 0.00
C ASP A 105 -12.55 0.47 -1.10
N ARG A 106 -11.36 0.95 -0.71
CA ARG A 106 -10.29 1.28 -1.65
C ARG A 106 -9.70 0.04 -2.34
N LEU A 107 -9.57 -1.06 -1.62
CA LEU A 107 -9.12 -2.32 -2.17
C LEU A 107 -10.14 -2.87 -3.18
N ALA A 108 -11.42 -2.85 -2.84
CA ALA A 108 -12.49 -3.29 -3.74
C ALA A 108 -12.52 -2.45 -5.02
N ALA A 109 -12.49 -1.12 -4.91
CA ALA A 109 -12.45 -0.23 -6.06
C ALA A 109 -11.22 -0.50 -6.96
N LEU A 110 -10.03 -0.69 -6.37
CA LEU A 110 -8.82 -1.03 -7.12
C LEU A 110 -8.95 -2.36 -7.85
N LEU A 111 -9.59 -3.36 -7.25
CA LEU A 111 -9.80 -4.68 -7.87
C LEU A 111 -10.85 -4.66 -8.99
N GLU A 112 -11.73 -3.65 -9.01
CA GLU A 112 -12.74 -3.46 -10.06
C GLU A 112 -12.21 -2.63 -11.24
N GLU A 113 -11.37 -1.63 -10.97
CA GLU A 113 -10.86 -0.69 -11.98
C GLU A 113 -9.66 -1.23 -12.77
N GLU A 114 -8.82 -2.07 -12.15
CA GLU A 114 -7.52 -2.41 -12.71
C GLU A 114 -7.54 -3.66 -13.58
N ASP A 115 -6.96 -3.52 -14.77
CA ASP A 115 -6.77 -4.56 -15.76
C ASP A 115 -5.61 -5.53 -15.42
N ASP A 116 -4.72 -5.11 -14.50
CA ASP A 116 -3.59 -5.89 -14.01
C ASP A 116 -4.01 -6.87 -12.91
N GLU A 117 -3.57 -8.13 -13.01
CA GLU A 117 -3.86 -9.15 -12.00
C GLU A 117 -3.04 -8.88 -10.71
N VAL A 118 -3.75 -8.81 -9.58
CA VAL A 118 -3.15 -8.64 -8.25
C VAL A 118 -2.58 -9.96 -7.75
N ALA A 119 -1.28 -9.97 -7.44
CA ALA A 119 -0.59 -11.14 -6.91
C ALA A 119 -0.92 -11.38 -5.44
N CYS A 120 -0.77 -10.34 -4.62
CA CYS A 120 -0.94 -10.39 -3.18
C CYS A 120 -0.96 -8.97 -2.56
N LEU A 121 -1.41 -8.93 -1.30
CA LEU A 121 -1.25 -7.80 -0.40
C LEU A 121 -0.19 -8.13 0.66
N VAL A 122 0.78 -7.24 0.81
CA VAL A 122 1.75 -7.24 1.92
C VAL A 122 1.33 -6.16 2.92
N ALA A 123 1.06 -6.56 4.15
CA ALA A 123 0.64 -5.68 5.21
C ALA A 123 1.45 -5.94 6.48
N ASP A 124 1.65 -4.92 7.31
CA ASP A 124 2.29 -5.07 8.61
C ASP A 124 1.43 -5.91 9.55
N ALA A 125 2.03 -6.80 10.33
CA ALA A 125 1.29 -7.65 11.28
C ALA A 125 0.53 -6.85 12.36
N ALA A 126 0.96 -5.61 12.62
CA ALA A 126 0.30 -4.69 13.53
C ALA A 126 -0.96 -4.05 12.93
N THR A 127 -1.15 -4.11 11.60
CA THR A 127 -2.45 -3.81 10.98
C THR A 127 -3.34 -5.03 11.19
N ARG A 128 -4.40 -4.89 12.01
CA ARG A 128 -5.32 -6.01 12.25
C ARG A 128 -5.88 -6.48 10.91
N SER A 129 -5.97 -7.81 10.75
CA SER A 129 -6.45 -8.46 9.54
C SER A 129 -7.78 -7.86 9.09
N PHE A 130 -7.78 -7.22 7.91
CA PHE A 130 -8.97 -7.05 7.09
C PHE A 130 -9.39 -8.44 6.59
#